data_AF-A0A951RER9-F1
#
_entry.id   AF-A0A951RER9-F1
#
_cell.length_a   1.000
_cell.length_b   1.000
_cell.length_c   1.000
_cell.angle_alpha   90.00
_cell.angle_beta   90.00
_cell.angle_gamma   90.00
#
_symmetry.space_group_name_H-M   'P 1'
#
loop_
_entity.id
_entity.type
_entity.pdbx_description
1 polymer ?
#
loop_
_entity_poly.entity_id
_entity_poly.type
_entity_poly.pdbx_seq_one_letter_code
_entity_poly.pdbx_strand_id
1 'polypeptide(L)'
;MNRNRKIRIIPLLVVLFVFASAMALFACTSGDKAESKKDSISTPASVKPSDALPRMQNFKSPTCPPCRAMEPLLEELSVEYADKFKLEIVD
;
A
#
# COMPACT_ATOMS: atom_id res chain seq x y z
N MET A 1 22.96 -37.45 -16.72
CA MET A 1 22.99 -35.98 -16.51
C MET A 1 24.21 -35.63 -15.63
N ASN A 2 25.26 -35.06 -16.23
CA ASN A 2 26.57 -34.89 -15.60
C ASN A 2 26.53 -33.83 -14.46
N ARG A 3 26.81 -34.23 -13.21
CA ARG A 3 26.72 -33.36 -12.02
C ARG A 3 27.56 -32.09 -12.15
N ASN A 4 28.67 -32.17 -12.89
CA ASN A 4 29.56 -31.04 -13.14
C ASN A 4 28.94 -30.01 -14.09
N ARG A 5 28.02 -30.42 -14.97
CA ARG A 5 27.22 -29.50 -15.79
C ARG A 5 26.20 -28.76 -14.93
N LYS A 6 25.53 -29.43 -13.99
CA LYS A 6 24.55 -28.77 -13.08
C LYS A 6 25.20 -27.68 -12.22
N ILE A 7 26.36 -27.96 -11.62
CA ILE A 7 27.07 -27.00 -10.74
C ILE A 7 27.48 -25.73 -11.50
N ARG A 8 27.80 -25.82 -12.81
CA ARG A 8 28.12 -24.65 -13.64
C ARG A 8 26.89 -23.98 -14.27
N ILE A 9 25.81 -24.72 -14.51
CA ILE A 9 24.59 -24.21 -15.14
C ILE A 9 23.71 -23.46 -14.14
N ILE A 10 23.68 -23.86 -12.86
CA ILE A 10 22.87 -23.20 -11.82
C ILE A 10 23.21 -21.71 -11.67
N PRO A 11 24.47 -21.27 -11.50
CA PRO A 11 24.76 -19.84 -11.38
C PRO A 11 24.44 -19.08 -12.67
N LEU A 12 24.60 -19.72 -13.83
CA LEU A 12 24.30 -19.13 -15.13
C LEU A 12 22.79 -18.93 -15.33
N LEU A 13 21.97 -19.90 -14.90
CA LEU A 13 20.51 -19.78 -14.91
C LEU A 13 20.01 -18.73 -13.91
N VAL A 14 20.62 -18.64 -12.72
CA VAL A 14 20.24 -17.62 -11.72
C VAL A 14 20.53 -16.22 -12.24
N VAL A 15 21.70 -15.98 -12.84
CA VAL A 15 22.04 -14.67 -13.45
C VAL A 15 21.08 -14.33 -14.59
N LEU A 16 20.73 -15.30 -15.43
CA LEU A 16 19.81 -15.10 -16.54
C LEU A 16 18.38 -14.77 -16.03
N PHE A 17 17.94 -15.44 -14.97
CA PHE A 17 16.64 -15.18 -14.34
C PHE A 17 16.57 -13.78 -13.70
N VAL A 18 17.63 -13.36 -13.01
CA VAL A 18 17.72 -12.01 -12.43
C VAL A 18 17.71 -10.94 -13.51
N PHE A 19 18.49 -11.11 -14.59
CA PHE A 19 18.49 -10.16 -15.71
C PHE A 19 17.13 -10.06 -16.40
N ALA A 20 16.45 -11.18 -16.62
CA ALA A 20 15.10 -11.19 -17.20
C ALA A 20 14.09 -10.43 -16.32
N SER A 21 14.17 -10.61 -15.00
CA SER A 21 13.29 -9.90 -14.05
C SER A 21 13.51 -8.39 -14.04
N ALA A 22 14.76 -7.93 -14.15
CA ALA A 22 15.09 -6.51 -14.22
C ALA A 22 14.60 -5.86 -15.52
N MET A 23 14.68 -6.58 -16.65
CA MET A 23 14.20 -6.06 -17.94
C MET A 23 12.67 -5.95 -18.02
N ALA A 24 11.93 -6.83 -17.33
CA ALA A 24 10.47 -6.73 -17.25
C ALA A 24 10.00 -5.45 -16.52
N LEU A 25 10.74 -5.00 -15.50
CA LEU A 25 10.43 -3.76 -14.78
C LEU A 25 10.66 -2.51 -15.64
N PHE A 26 11.66 -2.53 -16.54
CA PHE A 26 11.93 -1.42 -17.45
C PHE A 26 10.97 -1.36 -18.65
N ALA A 27 10.33 -2.47 -19.03
CA ALA A 27 9.38 -2.49 -20.14
C ALA A 27 7.98 -1.99 -19.78
N CYS A 28 7.60 -2.02 -18.49
CA CYS A 28 6.26 -1.61 -18.02
C CYS A 28 6.11 -0.10 -17.73
N THR A 29 7.11 0.72 -18.03
CA THR A 29 7.06 2.20 -17.89
C THR A 29 6.74 2.92 -19.23
N SER A 30 6.13 2.20 -20.18
CA SER A 30 5.48 2.82 -21.33
C SER A 30 4.02 3.12 -20.95
N GLY A 31 3.79 4.35 -20.49
CA GLY A 31 2.48 4.82 -20.06
C GLY A 31 1.50 4.96 -21.22
N ASP A 32 0.47 4.12 -21.22
CA ASP A 32 -0.77 4.40 -21.93
C ASP A 32 -1.58 5.46 -21.16
N LYS A 33 -1.81 6.60 -21.81
CA LYS A 33 -2.78 7.61 -21.37
C LYS A 33 -4.18 7.00 -21.46
N ALA A 34 -4.66 6.43 -20.38
CA ALA A 34 -6.06 6.07 -20.24
C ALA A 34 -6.89 7.29 -19.83
N GLU A 35 -7.89 7.58 -20.65
CA GLU A 35 -8.80 8.70 -20.63
C GLU A 35 -9.44 9.02 -19.27
N SER A 36 -9.48 10.32 -19.01
CA SER A 36 -10.33 10.97 -18.01
C SER A 36 -11.80 10.69 -18.31
N LYS A 37 -12.36 9.65 -17.70
CA LYS A 37 -13.79 9.62 -17.42
C LYS A 37 -14.05 10.53 -16.22
N LYS A 38 -14.55 11.74 -16.49
CA LYS A 38 -15.28 12.56 -15.53
C LYS A 38 -16.52 11.77 -15.08
N ASP A 39 -16.41 11.06 -13.97
CA ASP A 39 -17.58 10.60 -13.22
C ASP A 39 -17.71 11.44 -11.94
N SER A 40 -18.64 12.38 -12.02
CA SER A 40 -19.49 12.88 -10.94
C SER A 40 -18.80 13.23 -9.61
N ILE A 41 -18.21 14.44 -9.58
CA ILE A 41 -18.06 15.20 -8.33
C ILE A 41 -19.48 15.46 -7.81
N SER A 42 -19.90 14.66 -6.84
CA SER A 42 -21.01 15.00 -5.96
C SER A 42 -20.78 16.40 -5.43
N THR A 43 -21.76 17.27 -5.61
CA THR A 43 -21.90 18.58 -4.97
C THR A 43 -21.16 18.60 -3.63
N PRO A 44 -20.16 19.47 -3.42
CA PRO A 44 -19.50 19.54 -2.12
C PRO A 44 -20.58 19.87 -1.12
N ALA A 45 -20.91 18.90 -0.26
CA ALA A 45 -21.72 19.15 0.90
C ALA A 45 -21.07 20.34 1.61
N SER A 46 -21.78 21.46 1.72
CA SER A 46 -21.32 22.63 2.45
C SER A 46 -21.30 22.23 3.92
N VAL A 47 -20.21 21.58 4.34
CA VAL A 47 -19.92 21.28 5.73
C VAL A 47 -19.62 22.64 6.35
N LYS A 48 -20.56 23.16 7.14
CA LYS A 48 -20.26 24.30 8.01
C LYS A 48 -19.01 23.94 8.81
N PRO A 49 -17.99 24.81 8.90
CA PRO A 49 -16.84 24.55 9.74
C PRO A 49 -17.35 24.28 11.15
N SER A 50 -17.27 23.03 11.57
CA SER A 50 -17.56 22.64 12.93
C SER A 50 -16.24 22.77 13.67
N ASP A 51 -16.26 23.42 14.84
CA ASP A 51 -15.10 23.43 15.74
C ASP A 51 -14.77 22.02 16.28
N ALA A 52 -15.60 21.01 15.95
CA ALA A 52 -15.33 19.62 16.30
C ALA A 52 -14.27 19.00 15.37
N LEU A 53 -13.28 18.36 15.99
CA LEU A 53 -12.26 17.59 15.28
C LEU A 53 -12.90 16.44 14.46
N PRO A 54 -12.38 16.15 13.26
CA PRO A 54 -12.79 14.98 12.49
C PRO A 54 -12.52 13.69 13.27
N ARG A 55 -13.39 12.69 13.07
CA ARG A 55 -13.25 11.35 13.66
C ARG A 55 -12.75 10.37 12.60
N MET A 56 -11.71 9.61 12.94
CA MET A 56 -11.19 8.52 12.14
C MET A 56 -11.62 7.21 12.78
N GLN A 57 -12.41 6.40 12.06
CA GLN A 57 -12.85 5.10 12.54
C GLN A 57 -11.99 4.01 11.92
N ASN A 58 -11.27 3.28 12.76
CA ASN A 58 -10.46 2.13 12.39
C ASN A 58 -11.23 0.85 12.66
N PHE A 59 -11.76 0.23 11.60
CA PHE A 59 -12.41 -1.07 11.66
C PHE A 59 -11.35 -2.16 11.61
N LYS A 60 -11.12 -2.82 12.74
CA LYS A 60 -10.13 -3.89 12.87
C LYS A 60 -10.81 -5.21 13.20
N SER A 61 -10.01 -6.26 13.28
CA SER A 61 -10.43 -7.57 13.77
C SER A 61 -9.26 -8.24 14.48
N PRO A 62 -9.48 -9.02 15.55
CA PRO A 62 -8.42 -9.77 16.21
C PRO A 62 -7.77 -10.78 15.26
N THR A 63 -8.46 -11.21 14.21
CA THR A 63 -7.94 -12.21 13.24
C THR A 63 -7.27 -11.59 12.02
N CYS A 64 -7.11 -10.27 11.97
CA CYS A 64 -6.52 -9.54 10.86
C CYS A 64 -5.03 -9.22 11.14
N PRO A 65 -4.07 -9.95 10.54
CA PRO A 65 -2.64 -9.65 10.72
C PRO A 65 -2.22 -8.21 10.34
N PRO A 66 -2.70 -7.62 9.22
CA PRO A 66 -2.29 -6.26 8.89
C PRO A 66 -2.83 -5.22 9.87
N CYS A 67 -3.98 -5.48 10.51
CA CYS A 67 -4.53 -4.60 11.53
C CYS A 67 -3.60 -4.50 12.75
N ARG A 68 -3.06 -5.63 13.23
CA ARG A 68 -2.09 -5.64 14.34
C ARG A 68 -0.78 -4.94 14.02
N ALA A 69 -0.33 -5.05 12.76
CA ALA A 69 0.85 -4.32 12.31
C ALA A 69 0.63 -2.80 12.33
N MET A 70 -0.63 -2.35 12.19
CA MET A 70 -0.98 -0.92 12.18
C MET A 70 -1.32 -0.35 13.55
N GLU A 71 -1.79 -1.15 14.50
CA GLU A 71 -2.10 -0.73 15.87
C GLU A 71 -1.01 0.15 16.52
N PRO A 72 0.28 -0.22 16.56
CA PRO A 72 1.29 0.60 17.24
C PRO A 72 1.47 1.97 16.59
N LEU A 73 1.38 2.03 15.26
CA LEU A 73 1.51 3.29 14.53
C LEU A 73 0.29 4.20 14.76
N LEU A 74 -0.91 3.64 14.75
CA LEU A 74 -2.12 4.40 14.99
C LEU A 74 -2.20 4.94 16.43
N GLU A 75 -1.66 4.20 17.40
CA GLU A 75 -1.55 4.65 18.78
C GLU A 75 -0.59 5.85 18.90
N GLU A 76 0.59 5.77 18.30
CA GLU A 76 1.56 6.89 18.24
C GLU A 76 0.94 8.13 17.58
N LEU A 77 0.33 7.96 16.40
CA LEU A 77 -0.31 9.06 15.67
C LEU A 77 -1.49 9.68 16.42
N SER A 78 -2.23 8.89 17.21
CA SER A 78 -3.34 9.41 18.00
C SER A 78 -2.88 10.37 19.10
N VAL A 79 -1.65 10.19 19.61
CA VAL A 79 -1.03 11.07 20.59
C VAL A 79 -0.43 12.29 19.92
N GLU A 80 0.36 12.10 18.86
CA GLU A 80 1.05 13.19 18.16
C GLU A 80 0.06 14.20 17.53
N TYR A 81 -1.08 13.72 17.04
CA TYR A 81 -2.07 14.51 16.32
C TYR A 81 -3.42 14.64 17.06
N ALA A 82 -3.39 14.59 18.40
CA ALA A 82 -4.60 14.66 19.24
C ALA A 82 -5.43 15.95 19.04
N ASP A 83 -4.81 17.03 18.56
CA ASP A 83 -5.46 18.30 18.22
C ASP A 83 -5.97 18.36 16.77
N LYS A 84 -5.68 17.35 15.94
CA LYS A 84 -6.08 17.30 14.52
C LYS A 84 -7.23 16.35 14.26
N PHE A 85 -7.28 15.21 14.93
CA PHE A 85 -8.36 14.23 14.77
C PHE A 85 -8.54 13.38 16.02
N LYS A 86 -9.65 12.67 16.09
CA LYS A 86 -9.91 11.64 17.11
C LYS A 86 -9.93 10.26 16.47
N LEU A 87 -9.12 9.34 16.97
CA LEU A 87 -9.13 7.95 16.54
C LEU A 87 -10.14 7.14 17.36
N GLU A 88 -11.02 6.41 16.68
CA GLU A 88 -11.97 5.46 17.28
C GLU A 88 -11.72 4.07 16.67
N ILE A 89 -11.54 3.05 17.52
CA ILE A 89 -11.35 1.67 17.07
C ILE A 89 -12.68 0.92 17.18
N VAL A 90 -13.02 0.18 16.13
CA VAL A 90 -14.22 -0.65 16.00
C VAL A 90 -13.78 -2.06 15.64
N ASP A 91 -14.31 -3.09 16.29
CA ASP A 91 -14.00 -4.52 16.07
C ASP A 91 -15.10 -5.26 15.30
#